data_AF-A0A931XR47-F1
#
_entry.id   AF-A0A931XR47-F1
#
_cell.length_a   1.000
_cell.length_b   1.000
_cell.length_c   1.000
_cell.angle_alpha   90.00
_cell.angle_beta   90.00
_cell.angle_gamma   90.00
#
_symmetry.space_group_name_H-M   'P 1'
#
loop_
_entity.id
_entity.type
_entity.pdbx_description
1 polymer ?
#
loop_
_entity_poly.entity_id
_entity_poly.type
_entity_poly.pdbx_seq_one_letter_code
_entity_poly.pdbx_strand_id
1 'polypeptide(L)'
;MIKINLLPVRAAKKKESAIQQIVIFCVSLLLVAAVVMSMYFFKRMQISTTKNDINTANNRINELKAKIGKLEELKTLKEQVKKKLDVLAQLRKNKTGPARRLATMSDITPDQLWLTGYGESGSDIRISGLAYTEELIATFMRSLEASSDYMGVELVVSEQSESGGIKLKRFELVCKLQPTPEPAGPPAPNAPK
;
A
#
# COMPACT_ATOMS: atom_id res chain seq x y z
N MET A 1 50.65 -91.40 -64.81
CA MET A 1 49.23 -91.07 -64.53
C MET A 1 49.16 -89.61 -64.11
N ILE A 2 48.43 -88.78 -64.86
CA ILE A 2 48.45 -87.31 -64.76
C ILE A 2 47.46 -86.87 -63.67
N LYS A 3 47.92 -86.08 -62.69
CA LYS A 3 47.07 -85.41 -61.68
C LYS A 3 46.67 -84.03 -62.23
N ILE A 4 45.42 -83.89 -62.66
CA ILE A 4 44.87 -82.60 -63.11
C ILE A 4 44.29 -81.87 -61.89
N ASN A 5 44.78 -80.66 -61.65
CA ASN A 5 44.28 -79.77 -60.61
C ASN A 5 43.01 -79.06 -61.10
N LEU A 6 41.85 -79.57 -60.69
CA LEU A 6 40.52 -79.04 -61.02
C LEU A 6 40.05 -78.03 -59.97
N LEU A 7 40.84 -77.02 -59.64
CA LEU A 7 40.34 -75.89 -58.85
C LEU A 7 39.26 -75.16 -59.70
N PRO A 8 38.01 -75.06 -59.24
CA PRO A 8 36.98 -74.34 -59.97
C PRO A 8 37.24 -72.84 -59.80
N VAL A 9 38.13 -72.29 -60.62
CA VAL A 9 38.50 -70.87 -60.65
C VAL A 9 37.27 -69.96 -60.78
N ARG A 10 36.21 -70.47 -61.43
CA ARG A 10 34.92 -69.78 -61.58
C ARG A 10 34.11 -69.71 -60.27
N ALA A 11 34.21 -70.71 -59.39
CA ALA A 11 33.51 -70.72 -58.10
C ALA A 11 34.20 -69.83 -57.07
N ALA A 12 35.54 -69.76 -57.08
CA ALA A 12 36.30 -68.85 -56.23
C ALA A 12 36.02 -67.37 -56.58
N LYS A 13 36.03 -67.02 -57.87
CA LYS A 13 35.72 -65.65 -58.34
C LYS A 13 34.28 -65.23 -58.00
N LYS A 14 33.30 -66.13 -58.10
CA LYS A 14 31.90 -65.84 -57.69
C LYS A 14 31.76 -65.59 -56.19
N LYS A 15 32.51 -66.31 -55.35
CA LYS A 15 32.54 -66.08 -53.89
C LYS A 15 33.19 -64.74 -53.56
N GLU A 16 34.27 -64.38 -54.23
CA GLU A 16 34.95 -63.10 -54.04
C GLU A 16 34.05 -61.90 -54.39
N SER A 17 33.34 -61.94 -55.53
CA SER A 17 32.36 -60.91 -55.89
C SER A 17 31.17 -60.86 -54.92
N ALA A 18 30.71 -62.01 -54.42
CA ALA A 18 29.66 -62.05 -53.40
C ALA A 18 30.13 -61.44 -52.06
N ILE A 19 31.37 -61.72 -51.63
CA ILE A 19 31.96 -61.14 -50.42
C ILE A 19 32.16 -59.63 -50.61
N GLN A 20 32.67 -59.18 -51.76
CA GLN A 20 32.79 -57.75 -52.08
C GLN A 20 31.43 -57.05 -52.04
N GLN A 21 30.38 -57.66 -52.60
CA GLN A 21 29.03 -57.08 -52.60
C GLN A 21 28.45 -57.00 -51.18
N ILE A 22 28.69 -58.01 -50.32
CA ILE A 22 28.30 -57.98 -48.90
C ILE A 22 29.05 -56.89 -48.14
N VAL A 23 30.36 -56.76 -48.35
CA VAL A 23 31.17 -55.72 -47.69
C VAL A 23 30.70 -54.32 -48.10
N ILE A 24 30.45 -54.08 -49.40
CA ILE A 24 29.93 -52.79 -49.88
C ILE A 24 28.55 -52.50 -49.28
N PHE A 25 27.69 -53.50 -49.15
CA PHE A 25 26.37 -53.35 -48.53
C PHE A 25 26.46 -53.06 -47.02
N CYS A 26 27.35 -53.72 -46.29
CA CYS A 26 27.58 -53.43 -44.87
C CYS A 26 28.16 -52.03 -44.66
N VAL A 27 29.08 -51.59 -45.51
CA VAL A 27 29.67 -50.24 -45.45
C VAL A 27 28.62 -49.17 -45.78
N SER A 28 27.78 -49.39 -46.81
CA SER A 28 26.71 -48.44 -47.14
C SER A 28 25.67 -48.35 -46.03
N LEU A 29 25.30 -49.48 -45.41
CA LEU A 29 24.39 -49.51 -44.28
C LEU A 29 24.96 -48.78 -43.06
N LEU A 30 26.24 -48.99 -42.74
CA LEU A 30 26.93 -48.26 -41.67
C LEU A 30 26.97 -46.77 -41.91
N LEU A 31 27.23 -46.34 -43.15
CA LEU A 31 27.28 -44.94 -43.51
C LEU A 31 25.91 -44.27 -43.33
N VAL A 32 24.84 -44.93 -43.77
CA VAL A 32 23.46 -44.46 -43.56
C VAL A 32 23.13 -44.38 -42.06
N ALA A 33 23.48 -45.40 -41.27
CA ALA A 33 23.25 -45.40 -39.82
C ALA A 33 24.01 -44.26 -39.11
N ALA A 34 25.25 -43.99 -39.53
CA ALA A 34 26.06 -42.89 -38.98
C ALA A 34 25.43 -41.52 -39.28
N VAL A 35 24.91 -41.31 -40.49
CA VAL A 35 24.22 -40.06 -40.87
C VAL A 35 22.97 -39.86 -40.04
N VAL A 36 22.14 -40.90 -39.89
CA VAL A 36 20.92 -40.85 -39.07
C VAL A 36 21.26 -40.55 -37.61
N MET A 37 22.25 -41.24 -37.03
CA MET A 37 22.65 -41.03 -35.64
C MET A 37 23.19 -39.61 -35.39
N SER A 38 23.99 -39.08 -36.31
CA SER A 38 24.46 -37.69 -36.28
C SER A 38 23.29 -36.70 -36.27
N MET A 39 22.32 -36.89 -37.17
CA MET A 39 21.13 -36.02 -37.25
C MET A 39 20.29 -36.08 -35.96
N TYR A 40 20.09 -37.28 -35.39
CA TYR A 40 19.42 -37.46 -34.11
C TYR A 40 20.15 -36.75 -32.96
N PHE A 41 21.48 -36.81 -32.93
CA PHE A 41 22.28 -36.16 -31.90
C PHE A 41 22.18 -34.64 -32.00
N PHE A 42 22.30 -34.06 -33.20
CA PHE A 42 22.12 -32.62 -33.44
C PHE A 42 20.74 -32.13 -33.00
N LYS A 43 19.68 -32.87 -33.35
CA LYS A 43 18.30 -32.54 -32.94
C LYS A 43 18.10 -32.66 -31.42
N ARG A 44 18.63 -33.70 -30.78
CA ARG A 44 18.60 -33.84 -29.31
C ARG A 44 19.31 -32.69 -28.62
N MET A 45 20.47 -32.27 -29.14
CA MET A 45 21.25 -31.18 -28.56
C MET A 45 20.49 -29.86 -28.64
N GLN A 46 19.85 -29.56 -29.78
CA GLN A 46 19.02 -28.37 -29.96
C GLN A 46 17.77 -28.37 -29.06
N ILE A 47 17.16 -29.53 -28.82
CA ILE A 47 16.04 -29.66 -27.88
C ILE A 47 16.53 -29.45 -26.44
N SER A 48 17.71 -29.97 -26.10
CA SER A 48 18.30 -29.83 -24.77
C SER A 48 18.65 -28.37 -24.44
N THR A 49 19.20 -27.62 -25.40
CA THR A 49 19.50 -26.19 -25.20
C THR A 49 18.23 -25.39 -24.97
N THR A 50 17.21 -25.57 -25.82
CA THR A 50 15.92 -24.89 -25.66
C THR A 50 15.25 -25.22 -24.33
N LYS A 51 15.32 -26.48 -23.89
CA LYS A 51 14.75 -26.88 -22.59
C LYS A 51 15.50 -26.27 -21.40
N ASN A 52 16.82 -26.13 -21.50
CA ASN A 52 17.62 -25.43 -20.49
C ASN A 52 17.29 -23.93 -20.44
N ASP A 53 17.10 -23.29 -21.60
CA ASP A 53 16.71 -21.88 -21.66
C ASP A 53 15.33 -21.64 -21.04
N ILE A 54 14.36 -22.52 -21.31
CA ILE A 54 13.03 -22.48 -20.68
C ILE A 54 13.14 -22.66 -19.16
N ASN A 55 13.96 -23.61 -18.69
CA ASN A 55 14.14 -23.83 -17.25
C ASN A 55 14.81 -22.64 -16.55
N THR A 56 15.83 -22.02 -17.18
CA THR A 56 16.49 -20.83 -16.61
C THR A 56 15.55 -19.63 -16.59
N ALA A 57 14.74 -19.43 -17.64
CA ALA A 57 13.71 -18.40 -17.68
C ALA A 57 12.64 -18.60 -16.59
N ASN A 58 12.15 -19.83 -16.40
CA ASN A 58 11.18 -20.17 -15.35
C ASN A 58 11.75 -19.94 -13.94
N ASN A 59 13.02 -20.29 -13.70
CA ASN A 59 13.67 -20.04 -12.42
C ASN A 59 13.77 -18.54 -12.12
N ARG A 60 14.13 -17.72 -13.12
CA ARG A 60 14.12 -16.26 -12.99
C ARG A 60 12.71 -15.74 -12.69
N ILE A 61 11.69 -16.20 -13.41
CA ILE A 61 10.29 -15.81 -13.16
C ILE A 61 9.88 -16.12 -11.72
N ASN A 62 10.23 -17.30 -11.19
CA ASN A 62 9.93 -17.67 -9.81
C ASN A 62 10.66 -16.80 -8.78
N GLU A 63 11.94 -16.47 -9.02
CA GLU A 63 12.69 -15.56 -8.15
C GLU A 63 12.08 -14.15 -8.15
N LEU A 64 11.68 -13.64 -9.32
CA LEU A 64 10.99 -12.35 -9.43
C LEU A 64 9.62 -12.39 -8.75
N LYS A 65 8.83 -13.46 -8.91
CA LYS A 65 7.55 -13.62 -8.19
C LYS A 65 7.73 -13.64 -6.67
N ALA A 66 8.79 -14.27 -6.15
CA ALA A 66 9.09 -14.25 -4.73
C ALA A 66 9.46 -12.83 -4.24
N LYS A 67 10.17 -12.04 -5.06
CA LYS A 67 10.45 -10.63 -4.78
C LYS A 67 9.17 -9.77 -4.81
N ILE A 68 8.26 -10.05 -5.74
CA ILE A 68 6.95 -9.37 -5.86
C ILE A 68 6.04 -9.71 -4.68
N GLY A 69 5.98 -10.96 -4.23
CA GLY A 69 5.19 -11.35 -3.06
C GLY A 69 5.63 -10.61 -1.79
N LYS A 70 6.94 -10.41 -1.61
CA LYS A 70 7.48 -9.57 -0.52
C LYS A 70 7.05 -8.10 -0.64
N LEU A 71 6.89 -7.58 -1.86
CA LEU A 71 6.41 -6.20 -2.07
C LEU A 71 4.93 -6.04 -1.71
N GLU A 72 4.08 -7.01 -2.03
CA GLU A 72 2.67 -6.99 -1.60
C GLU A 72 2.54 -7.10 -0.08
N GLU A 73 3.34 -7.96 0.55
CA GLU A 73 3.39 -8.05 2.02
C GLU A 73 3.83 -6.73 2.65
N LEU A 74 4.88 -6.09 2.12
CA LEU A 74 5.32 -4.78 2.59
C LEU A 74 4.26 -3.68 2.36
N LYS A 75 3.53 -3.73 1.25
CA LYS A 75 2.46 -2.77 0.95
C LYS A 75 1.28 -2.92 1.91
N THR A 76 0.87 -4.16 2.19
CA THR A 76 -0.20 -4.45 3.16
C THR A 76 0.21 -4.04 4.58
N LEU A 77 1.45 -4.31 4.99
CA LEU A 77 1.99 -3.84 6.27
C LEU A 77 1.97 -2.30 6.36
N LYS A 78 2.38 -1.60 5.30
CA LYS A 78 2.37 -0.14 5.24
C LYS A 78 0.95 0.42 5.35
N GLU A 79 -0.02 -0.18 4.67
CA GLU A 79 -1.43 0.21 4.77
C GLU A 79 -2.01 -0.03 6.17
N GLN A 80 -1.68 -1.16 6.81
CA GLN A 80 -2.11 -1.43 8.19
C GLN A 80 -1.54 -0.41 9.18
N VAL A 81 -0.25 -0.09 9.07
CA VAL A 81 0.39 0.93 9.91
C VAL A 81 -0.23 2.31 9.65
N LYS A 82 -0.48 2.66 8.39
CA LYS A 82 -1.13 3.94 8.04
C LYS A 82 -2.54 4.06 8.63
N LYS A 83 -3.34 2.99 8.58
CA LYS A 83 -4.68 2.95 9.22
C LYS A 83 -4.58 3.14 10.73
N LYS A 84 -3.62 2.47 11.38
CA LYS A 84 -3.39 2.64 12.83
C LYS A 84 -2.99 4.06 13.19
N LEU A 85 -2.11 4.68 12.40
CA LEU A 85 -1.70 6.07 12.59
C LEU A 85 -2.86 7.05 12.41
N ASP A 86 -3.71 6.84 11.39
CA ASP A 86 -4.87 7.69 11.15
C ASP A 86 -5.90 7.61 12.28
N VAL A 87 -6.22 6.39 12.74
CA VAL A 87 -7.09 6.19 13.91
C VAL A 87 -6.50 6.85 15.15
N LEU A 88 -5.19 6.73 15.38
CA LEU A 88 -4.53 7.37 16.51
C LEU A 88 -4.56 8.90 16.42
N ALA A 89 -4.39 9.46 15.22
CA ALA A 89 -4.48 10.90 14.98
C ALA A 89 -5.90 11.42 15.22
N GLN A 90 -6.92 10.69 14.75
CA GLN A 90 -8.33 11.00 15.01
C GLN A 90 -8.64 10.94 16.51
N LEU A 91 -8.20 9.89 17.20
CA LEU A 91 -8.37 9.74 18.64
C LEU A 91 -7.65 10.84 19.43
N ARG A 92 -6.43 11.22 19.03
CA ARG A 92 -5.69 12.34 19.63
C ARG A 92 -6.43 13.66 19.42
N LYS A 93 -6.89 13.95 18.20
CA LYS A 93 -7.68 15.16 17.89
C LYS A 93 -8.95 15.22 18.74
N ASN A 94 -9.65 14.10 18.88
CA ASN A 94 -10.85 13.99 19.72
C ASN A 94 -10.54 14.10 21.22
N LYS A 95 -9.36 13.67 21.70
CA LYS A 95 -8.98 13.77 23.12
C LYS A 95 -8.49 15.16 23.53
N THR A 96 -7.58 15.77 22.77
CA THR A 96 -6.88 16.99 23.23
C THR A 96 -7.52 18.29 22.75
N GLY A 97 -8.27 18.27 21.65
CA GLY A 97 -8.96 19.46 21.14
C GLY A 97 -10.01 19.99 22.13
N PRO A 98 -11.05 19.20 22.47
CA PRO A 98 -12.13 19.67 23.33
C PRO A 98 -11.68 20.05 24.75
N ALA A 99 -10.79 19.25 25.35
CA ALA A 99 -10.32 19.49 26.71
C ALA A 99 -9.53 20.81 26.85
N ARG A 100 -8.67 21.12 25.87
CA ARG A 100 -7.91 22.39 25.86
C ARG A 100 -8.86 23.59 25.74
N ARG A 101 -9.87 23.50 24.87
CA ARG A 101 -10.85 24.57 24.65
C ARG A 101 -11.74 24.82 25.88
N LEU A 102 -12.19 23.75 26.54
CA LEU A 102 -12.93 23.88 27.79
C LEU A 102 -12.09 24.54 28.89
N ALA A 103 -10.78 24.26 28.96
CA ALA A 103 -9.89 24.94 29.89
C ALA A 103 -9.77 26.44 29.57
N THR A 104 -9.53 26.80 28.29
CA THR A 104 -9.50 28.21 27.85
C THR A 104 -10.80 28.94 28.19
N MET A 105 -11.96 28.31 27.95
CA MET A 105 -13.27 28.90 28.24
C MET A 105 -13.50 29.08 29.76
N SER A 106 -13.02 28.14 30.58
CA SER A 106 -13.06 28.26 32.04
C SER A 106 -12.22 29.43 32.53
N ASP A 107 -11.05 29.68 31.93
CA ASP A 107 -10.16 30.80 32.31
C ASP A 107 -10.75 32.17 31.92
N ILE A 108 -11.58 32.22 30.88
CA ILE A 108 -12.19 33.45 30.36
C ILE A 108 -13.51 33.82 31.07
N THR A 109 -14.11 32.88 31.80
CA THR A 109 -15.42 33.07 32.42
C THR A 109 -15.36 34.10 33.57
N PRO A 110 -16.13 35.20 33.53
CA PRO A 110 -16.14 36.21 34.57
C PRO A 110 -16.69 35.69 35.92
N ASP A 111 -16.22 36.28 37.01
CA ASP A 111 -16.84 36.10 38.32
C ASP A 111 -18.33 36.49 38.25
N GLN A 112 -19.22 35.64 38.78
CA GLN A 112 -20.69 35.79 38.73
C GLN A 112 -21.37 35.40 37.39
N LEU A 113 -20.69 34.62 36.54
CA LEU A 113 -21.30 33.92 35.41
C LEU A 113 -21.06 32.41 35.55
N TRP A 114 -22.07 31.59 35.25
CA TRP A 114 -21.92 30.13 35.24
C TRP A 114 -22.48 29.52 33.97
N LEU A 115 -21.75 28.54 33.47
CA LEU A 115 -22.12 27.77 32.29
C LEU A 115 -22.94 26.56 32.73
N THR A 116 -24.10 26.38 32.12
CA THR A 116 -25.00 25.25 32.37
C THR A 116 -24.87 24.15 31.34
N GLY A 117 -24.38 24.47 30.14
CA GLY A 117 -24.24 23.49 29.07
C GLY A 117 -23.31 23.98 27.97
N TYR A 118 -22.53 23.05 27.45
CA TYR A 118 -21.63 23.23 26.32
C TYR A 118 -21.90 22.12 25.29
N GLY A 119 -22.15 22.51 24.05
CA GLY A 119 -22.34 21.59 22.93
C GLY A 119 -21.44 21.99 21.77
N GLU A 120 -20.73 21.02 21.19
CA GLU A 120 -19.89 21.21 20.02
C GLU A 120 -20.37 20.29 18.90
N SER A 121 -20.65 20.86 17.73
CA SER A 121 -21.07 20.15 16.54
C SER A 121 -20.19 20.56 15.36
N GLY A 122 -19.05 19.90 15.22
CA GLY A 122 -18.09 20.18 14.16
C GLY A 122 -17.39 21.53 14.38
N SER A 123 -17.78 22.55 13.63
CA SER A 123 -17.27 23.92 13.77
C SER A 123 -18.17 24.82 14.60
N ASP A 124 -19.43 24.44 14.84
CA ASP A 124 -20.38 25.26 15.58
C ASP A 124 -20.40 24.86 17.06
N ILE A 125 -20.36 25.85 17.93
CA ILE A 125 -20.32 25.69 19.38
C ILE A 125 -21.50 26.44 19.97
N ARG A 126 -22.23 25.78 20.85
CA ARG A 126 -23.38 26.31 21.57
C ARG A 126 -23.07 26.32 23.06
N ILE A 127 -23.19 27.48 23.68
CA ILE A 127 -22.88 27.69 25.09
C ILE A 127 -24.14 28.22 25.75
N SER A 128 -24.53 27.62 26.87
CA SER A 128 -25.67 28.05 27.68
C SER A 128 -25.22 28.31 29.09
N GLY A 129 -25.76 29.34 29.72
CA GLY A 129 -25.41 29.71 31.08
C GLY A 129 -26.42 30.62 31.74
N LEU A 130 -26.12 31.00 32.98
CA LEU A 130 -26.78 32.14 33.61
C LEU A 130 -25.75 33.16 34.12
N ALA A 131 -26.16 34.42 34.11
CA ALA A 131 -25.40 35.55 34.60
C ALA A 131 -26.25 36.41 35.54
N TYR A 132 -25.61 37.16 36.43
CA TYR A 132 -26.31 38.12 37.29
C TYR A 132 -26.78 39.37 36.52
N THR A 133 -26.04 39.81 35.50
CA THR A 133 -26.33 41.03 34.73
C THR A 133 -26.09 40.81 33.23
N GLU A 134 -26.74 41.62 32.39
CA GLU A 134 -26.54 41.60 30.94
C GLU A 134 -25.16 42.14 30.55
N GLU A 135 -24.58 43.02 31.37
CA GLU A 135 -23.22 43.53 31.18
C GLU A 135 -22.16 42.43 31.33
N LEU A 136 -22.37 41.46 32.22
CA LEU A 136 -21.49 40.29 32.34
C LEU A 136 -21.56 39.41 31.08
N ILE A 137 -22.75 39.26 30.48
CA ILE A 137 -22.91 38.52 29.21
C ILE A 137 -22.13 39.23 28.10
N ALA A 138 -22.27 40.56 27.98
CA ALA A 138 -21.54 41.35 26.98
C ALA A 138 -20.02 41.29 27.17
N THR A 139 -19.56 41.32 28.42
CA THR A 139 -18.14 41.17 28.76
C THR A 139 -17.63 39.79 28.36
N PHE A 140 -18.37 38.73 28.69
CA PHE A 140 -18.03 37.36 28.30
C PHE A 140 -17.97 37.17 26.79
N MET A 141 -18.92 37.74 26.02
CA MET A 141 -18.89 37.69 24.55
C MET A 141 -17.62 38.34 24.00
N ARG A 142 -17.23 39.52 24.50
CA ARG A 142 -15.99 40.18 24.09
C ARG A 142 -14.74 39.38 24.43
N SER A 143 -14.71 38.77 25.62
CA SER A 143 -13.57 37.97 26.04
C SER A 143 -13.44 36.67 25.23
N LEU A 144 -14.57 36.08 24.81
CA LEU A 144 -14.58 34.96 23.85
C LEU A 144 -14.06 35.39 22.47
N GLU A 145 -14.50 36.53 21.94
CA GLU A 145 -14.02 37.08 20.66
C GLU A 145 -12.55 37.48 20.69
N ALA A 146 -12.02 37.88 21.85
CA ALA A 146 -10.61 38.20 22.03
C ALA A 146 -9.71 36.95 22.03
N SER A 147 -10.28 35.76 22.21
CA SER A 147 -9.53 34.52 22.17
C SER A 147 -9.23 34.08 20.73
N SER A 148 -8.10 33.42 20.52
CA SER A 148 -7.72 32.89 19.19
C SER A 148 -8.52 31.65 18.75
N ASP A 149 -9.34 31.09 19.65
CA ASP A 149 -9.97 29.78 19.47
C ASP A 149 -11.43 29.90 18.97
N TYR A 150 -12.09 31.04 19.21
CA TYR A 150 -13.51 31.28 18.92
C TYR A 150 -13.69 32.50 18.00
N MET A 151 -14.65 32.42 17.06
CA MET A 151 -15.03 33.51 16.16
C MET A 151 -16.55 33.65 16.05
N GLY A 152 -17.02 34.88 15.81
CA GLY A 152 -18.42 35.16 15.49
C GLY A 152 -19.35 34.76 16.62
N VAL A 153 -19.19 35.39 17.79
CA VAL A 153 -20.01 35.11 18.96
C VAL A 153 -21.34 35.84 18.82
N GLU A 154 -22.43 35.08 18.73
CA GLU A 154 -23.78 35.61 18.59
C GLU A 154 -24.65 35.20 19.79
N LEU A 155 -25.42 36.15 20.31
CA LEU A 155 -26.40 35.91 21.36
C LEU A 155 -27.73 35.47 20.74
N VAL A 156 -28.15 34.24 21.05
CA VAL A 156 -29.39 33.64 20.52
C VAL A 156 -30.56 33.85 21.46
N VAL A 157 -30.35 33.69 22.76
CA VAL A 157 -31.40 33.81 23.78
C VAL A 157 -30.88 34.62 24.95
N SER A 158 -31.70 35.53 25.47
CA SER A 158 -31.50 36.22 26.75
C SER A 158 -32.85 36.35 27.45
N GLU A 159 -33.04 35.59 28.53
CA GLU A 159 -34.29 35.55 29.28
C GLU A 159 -34.02 35.76 30.77
N GLN A 160 -34.92 36.47 31.45
CA GLN A 160 -34.86 36.56 32.90
C GLN A 160 -35.44 35.30 33.53
N SER A 161 -34.65 34.63 34.36
CA SER A 161 -35.01 33.42 35.08
C SER A 161 -34.86 33.66 36.58
N GLU A 162 -35.82 33.21 37.36
CA GLU A 162 -35.77 33.29 38.83
C GLU A 162 -35.38 31.92 39.38
N SER A 163 -34.23 31.85 40.06
CA SER A 163 -33.76 30.62 40.70
C SER A 163 -33.45 30.94 42.17
N GLY A 164 -34.17 30.28 43.08
CA GLY A 164 -33.97 30.44 44.52
C GLY A 164 -34.25 31.85 45.08
N GLY A 165 -35.08 32.66 44.41
CA GLY A 165 -35.41 34.04 44.83
C GLY A 165 -34.43 35.12 44.37
N ILE A 166 -33.46 34.76 43.52
CA ILE A 166 -32.51 35.68 42.89
C ILE A 166 -32.86 35.80 41.40
N LYS A 167 -32.96 37.03 40.89
CA LYS A 167 -33.19 37.33 39.47
C LYS A 167 -31.89 37.11 38.71
N LEU A 168 -31.90 36.16 37.78
CA LEU A 168 -30.77 35.78 36.95
C LEU A 168 -31.15 35.91 35.48
N LYS A 169 -30.14 36.02 34.62
CA LYS A 169 -30.31 36.10 33.17
C LYS A 169 -29.79 34.82 32.55
N ARG A 170 -30.69 33.99 32.03
CA ARG A 170 -30.34 32.82 31.22
C ARG A 170 -29.93 33.33 29.85
N PHE A 171 -28.81 32.84 29.35
CA PHE A 171 -28.32 33.19 28.02
C PHE A 171 -27.90 31.96 27.23
N GLU A 172 -27.97 32.09 25.91
CA GLU A 172 -27.47 31.11 24.96
C GLU A 172 -26.67 31.80 23.87
N LEU A 173 -25.43 31.36 23.68
CA LEU A 173 -24.50 31.88 22.69
C LEU A 173 -24.21 30.80 21.64
N VAL A 174 -24.05 31.22 20.40
CA VAL A 174 -23.51 30.39 19.32
C VAL A 174 -22.22 31.05 18.83
N CYS A 175 -21.17 30.25 18.66
CA CYS A 175 -19.90 30.71 18.12
C CYS A 175 -19.29 29.64 17.21
N LYS A 176 -18.35 30.05 16.36
CA LYS A 176 -17.64 29.15 15.46
C LYS A 176 -16.20 28.93 15.93
N LEU A 177 -15.70 27.71 15.72
CA LEU A 177 -14.32 27.39 15.98
C LEU A 177 -13.43 28.05 14.92
N GLN A 178 -12.42 28.82 15.34
CA GLN A 178 -11.37 29.27 14.43
C GLN A 178 -10.63 28.03 13.93
N PRO A 179 -10.48 27.81 12.60
CA PRO A 179 -9.62 26.77 12.10
C PRO A 179 -8.19 27.10 12.52
N THR A 180 -7.62 26.33 13.45
CA THR A 180 -6.19 26.42 13.78
C THR A 180 -5.40 26.28 12.48
N PRO A 181 -4.47 27.21 12.16
CA PRO A 181 -3.61 27.05 11.00
C PRO A 181 -2.80 25.76 11.22
N GLU A 182 -3.05 24.79 10.35
CA GLU A 182 -2.33 23.53 10.30
C GLU A 182 -0.82 23.83 10.29
N PRO A 183 0.00 23.24 11.19
CA PRO A 183 1.43 23.45 11.13
C PRO A 183 1.92 22.97 9.77
N ALA A 184 2.47 23.91 9.00
CA ALA A 184 2.99 23.67 7.66
C ALA A 184 3.76 22.35 7.64
N GLY A 185 3.28 21.41 6.82
CA GLY A 185 3.96 20.14 6.61
C GLY A 185 5.44 20.36 6.30
N PRO A 186 6.32 19.42 6.72
CA PRO A 186 7.76 19.60 6.58
C PRO A 186 8.12 19.96 5.13
N PRO A 187 9.02 20.94 4.92
CA PRO A 187 9.37 21.41 3.58
C PRO A 187 9.83 20.24 2.72
N ALA A 188 9.20 20.10 1.54
CA ALA A 188 9.55 19.08 0.57
C ALA A 188 11.06 19.17 0.25
N PRO A 189 11.78 18.03 0.20
CA PRO A 189 13.19 18.04 -0.14
C PRO A 189 13.34 18.48 -1.60
N ASN A 190 14.08 19.56 -1.80
CA ASN A 190 14.44 20.13 -3.10
C ASN A 190 14.88 19.03 -4.08
N ALA A 191 14.17 18.90 -5.20
CA ALA A 191 14.62 18.12 -6.35
C ALA A 191 15.78 18.88 -7.04
N PRO A 192 16.95 18.26 -7.27
CA PRO A 192 18.01 18.88 -8.05
C PRO A 192 17.65 18.91 -9.55
N LYS A 193 18.10 19.98 -10.22
CA LYS A 193 18.03 20.22 -11.67
C LYS A 193 18.74 19.15 -12.48
#